data_AF-A0A452YFP2-F1
#
_entry.id   AF-A0A452YFP2-F1
#
_cell.length_a   1.000
_cell.length_b   1.000
_cell.length_c   1.000
_cell.angle_alpha   90.00
_cell.angle_beta   90.00
_cell.angle_gamma   90.00
#
_symmetry.space_group_name_H-M   'P 1'
#
loop_
_entity.id
_entity.type
_entity.pdbx_description
1 polymer ?
#
loop_
_entity_poly.entity_id
_entity_poly.type
_entity_poly.pdbx_seq_one_letter_code
_entity_poly.pdbx_strand_id
1 'polypeptide(L)'
;MSADGALAASNLFKIIVESHLKAAADSAFEDSDDAEYFHVSVSKRDEQLALYALIARAAADTTIPFLEQLFSERFARLSQQRDVENDPTRTLEELYWLLLITSHVLTDSGEGETLLIPEALQAGFTNVVEVAQHPVVTLSWSIINFSRQCLDPGIRGRYFSPRLMEAVIWFLARWVATYLVPLDVSREIDSVGRHGSQHSRKLLNSFAWDNNQGELVLDFVVLMSMVALTTYQGEIELQQTLTCQKLLASVVRRKHTCAYVVQLDSWRDLTRA
;
A
#
# COMPACT_ATOMS: atom_id res chain seq x y z
N MET A 1 -2.57 -26.62 -0.80
CA MET A 1 -1.13 -26.60 -1.13
C MET A 1 -0.40 -27.51 -0.15
N SER A 2 0.64 -28.25 -0.55
CA SER A 2 1.43 -29.05 0.41
C SER A 2 2.16 -28.12 1.39
N ALA A 3 2.37 -28.56 2.64
CA ALA A 3 3.17 -27.81 3.63
C ALA A 3 4.57 -27.47 3.09
N ASP A 4 5.17 -28.39 2.34
CA ASP A 4 6.48 -28.19 1.69
C ASP A 4 6.44 -27.08 0.63
N GLY A 5 5.32 -26.95 -0.08
CA GLY A 5 5.12 -25.90 -1.08
C GLY A 5 4.98 -24.51 -0.45
N ALA A 6 4.30 -24.42 0.69
CA ALA A 6 4.16 -23.16 1.43
C ALA A 6 5.51 -22.72 2.02
N LEU A 7 6.28 -23.67 2.56
CA LEU A 7 7.62 -23.40 3.06
C LEU A 7 8.56 -22.92 1.94
N ALA A 8 8.55 -23.59 0.79
CA ALA A 8 9.36 -23.19 -0.37
C ALA A 8 8.98 -21.79 -0.89
N ALA A 9 7.67 -21.50 -1.01
CA ALA A 9 7.19 -20.19 -1.42
C ALA A 9 7.60 -19.09 -0.42
N SER A 10 7.46 -19.34 0.89
CA SER A 10 7.90 -18.43 1.95
C SER A 10 9.40 -18.13 1.85
N ASN A 11 10.23 -19.15 1.69
CA ASN A 11 11.69 -18.98 1.62
C ASN A 11 12.10 -18.22 0.35
N LEU A 12 11.51 -18.58 -0.79
CA LEU A 12 11.76 -17.88 -2.05
C LEU A 12 11.36 -16.40 -1.96
N PHE A 13 10.18 -16.12 -1.40
CA PHE A 13 9.72 -14.74 -1.24
C PHE A 13 10.65 -13.91 -0.35
N LYS A 14 11.11 -14.47 0.78
CA LYS A 14 12.06 -13.80 1.67
C LYS A 14 13.36 -13.44 0.95
N ILE A 15 13.93 -14.39 0.20
CA ILE A 15 15.15 -14.18 -0.60
C ILE A 15 14.94 -13.07 -1.63
N ILE A 16 13.80 -13.07 -2.34
CA ILE A 16 13.46 -12.04 -3.33
C ILE A 16 13.42 -10.65 -2.67
N VAL A 17 12.68 -10.52 -1.57
CA VAL A 17 12.55 -9.23 -0.86
C VAL A 17 13.91 -8.76 -0.36
N GLU A 18 14.66 -9.60 0.35
CA GLU A 18 15.98 -9.25 0.88
C GLU A 18 16.96 -8.85 -0.23
N SER A 19 16.91 -9.53 -1.38
CA SER A 19 17.72 -9.17 -2.54
C SER A 19 17.38 -7.80 -3.09
N HIS A 20 16.09 -7.45 -3.19
CA HIS A 20 15.65 -6.12 -3.64
C HIS A 20 16.05 -5.03 -2.64
N LEU A 21 15.87 -5.27 -1.34
CA LEU A 21 16.25 -4.29 -0.31
C LEU A 21 17.76 -4.06 -0.30
N LYS A 22 18.55 -5.13 -0.41
CA LYS A 22 20.00 -5.02 -0.50
C LYS A 22 20.42 -4.24 -1.74
N ALA A 23 19.89 -4.60 -2.90
CA ALA A 23 20.21 -3.90 -4.14
C ALA A 23 19.84 -2.40 -4.07
N ALA A 24 18.68 -2.08 -3.51
CA ALA A 24 18.22 -0.70 -3.31
C ALA A 24 19.12 0.10 -2.35
N ALA A 25 19.60 -0.53 -1.28
CA ALA A 25 20.50 0.11 -0.33
C ALA A 25 21.91 0.31 -0.91
N ASP A 26 22.38 -0.62 -1.74
CA ASP A 26 23.68 -0.57 -2.39
C ASP A 26 23.71 0.51 -3.48
N SER A 27 22.65 0.63 -4.30
CA SER A 27 22.55 1.62 -5.37
C SER A 27 22.04 3.01 -4.94
N ALA A 28 21.70 3.20 -3.66
CA ALA A 28 21.06 4.43 -3.15
C ALA A 28 21.83 5.74 -3.43
N PHE A 29 23.15 5.65 -3.69
CA PHE A 29 24.03 6.79 -3.95
C PHE A 29 24.69 6.74 -5.33
N GLU A 30 24.26 5.81 -6.19
CA GLU A 30 24.85 5.63 -7.52
C GLU A 30 24.11 6.50 -8.55
N ASP A 31 24.77 7.56 -9.04
CA ASP A 31 24.26 8.44 -10.10
C ASP A 31 24.59 7.94 -11.53
N SER A 32 24.86 6.64 -11.73
CA SER A 32 25.31 6.12 -13.03
C SER A 32 24.16 5.79 -13.98
N ASP A 33 24.38 5.88 -15.29
CA ASP A 33 23.38 5.59 -16.34
C ASP A 33 22.78 4.16 -16.25
N ASP A 34 23.45 3.20 -15.57
CA ASP A 34 22.92 1.87 -15.27
C ASP A 34 21.79 1.88 -14.20
N ALA A 35 21.62 2.99 -13.48
CA ALA A 35 20.52 3.21 -12.54
C ALA A 35 19.16 3.31 -13.25
N GLU A 36 19.11 3.43 -14.58
CA GLU A 36 17.87 3.47 -15.36
C GLU A 36 17.00 2.23 -15.08
N TYR A 37 17.61 1.06 -14.78
CA TYR A 37 16.90 -0.15 -14.34
C TYR A 37 16.14 0.06 -13.02
N PHE A 38 16.67 0.86 -12.10
CA PHE A 38 16.05 1.21 -10.82
C PHE A 38 15.07 2.39 -10.90
N HIS A 39 15.15 3.23 -11.94
CA HIS A 39 14.27 4.38 -12.19
C HIS A 39 13.04 4.07 -13.07
N VAL A 40 12.84 2.80 -13.45
CA VAL A 40 11.65 2.33 -14.14
C VAL A 40 10.38 2.63 -13.33
N SER A 41 9.39 3.27 -13.96
CA SER A 41 8.10 3.64 -13.32
C SER A 41 7.39 2.44 -12.72
N VAL A 42 6.60 2.68 -11.67
CA VAL A 42 5.85 1.62 -10.96
C VAL A 42 5.02 0.77 -11.93
N SER A 43 4.38 1.41 -12.90
CA SER A 43 3.56 0.79 -13.95
C SER A 43 4.32 -0.28 -14.76
N LYS A 44 5.62 -0.05 -15.04
CA LYS A 44 6.45 -0.99 -15.83
C LYS A 44 6.88 -2.22 -15.03
N ARG A 45 6.75 -2.21 -13.71
CA ARG A 45 7.08 -3.35 -12.83
C ARG A 45 5.86 -4.15 -12.38
N ASP A 46 4.66 -3.76 -12.80
CA ASP A 46 3.40 -4.37 -12.33
C ASP A 46 3.37 -5.89 -12.54
N GLU A 47 3.78 -6.38 -13.72
CA GLU A 47 3.81 -7.82 -14.02
C GLU A 47 4.74 -8.61 -13.08
N GLN A 48 5.96 -8.10 -12.84
CA GLN A 48 6.93 -8.75 -11.98
C GLN A 48 6.48 -8.74 -10.51
N LEU A 49 5.94 -7.61 -10.06
CA LEU A 49 5.42 -7.46 -8.69
C LEU A 49 4.17 -8.32 -8.48
N ALA A 50 3.34 -8.52 -9.51
CA ALA A 50 2.21 -9.45 -9.47
C ALA A 50 2.68 -10.90 -9.27
N LEU A 51 3.78 -11.32 -9.93
CA LEU A 51 4.38 -12.65 -9.68
C LEU A 51 4.88 -12.79 -8.25
N TYR A 52 5.53 -11.78 -7.69
CA TYR A 52 5.96 -11.80 -6.29
C TYR A 52 4.78 -11.90 -5.33
N ALA A 53 3.67 -11.24 -5.63
CA ALA A 53 2.45 -11.34 -4.85
C ALA A 53 1.87 -12.75 -4.84
N LEU A 54 1.90 -13.47 -5.98
CA LEU A 54 1.45 -14.86 -6.03
C LEU A 54 2.30 -15.76 -5.13
N ILE A 55 3.63 -15.60 -5.16
CA ILE A 55 4.54 -16.36 -4.29
C ILE A 55 4.28 -16.02 -2.81
N ALA A 56 4.12 -14.74 -2.48
CA ALA A 56 3.86 -14.31 -1.11
C ALA A 56 2.56 -14.91 -0.57
N ARG A 57 1.48 -14.80 -1.34
CA ARG A 57 0.13 -15.24 -0.97
C ARG A 57 0.01 -16.75 -0.83
N ALA A 58 0.84 -17.52 -1.53
CA ALA A 58 0.95 -18.95 -1.33
C ALA A 58 1.36 -19.31 0.12
N ALA A 59 2.06 -18.41 0.82
CA ALA A 59 2.47 -18.58 2.21
C ALA A 59 2.14 -17.33 3.06
N ALA A 60 0.92 -16.78 2.90
CA ALA A 60 0.52 -15.51 3.53
C ALA A 60 0.77 -15.47 5.05
N ASP A 61 0.55 -16.58 5.75
CA ASP A 61 0.73 -16.67 7.21
C ASP A 61 2.16 -16.37 7.67
N THR A 62 3.17 -16.56 6.81
CA THR A 62 4.58 -16.27 7.14
C THR A 62 5.15 -15.06 6.39
N THR A 63 4.65 -14.76 5.20
CA THR A 63 5.18 -13.69 4.35
C THR A 63 4.62 -12.31 4.72
N ILE A 64 3.35 -12.21 5.16
CA ILE A 64 2.78 -10.92 5.61
C ILE A 64 3.42 -10.44 6.92
N PRO A 65 3.57 -11.27 7.98
CA PRO A 65 4.28 -10.83 9.19
C PRO A 65 5.74 -10.45 8.92
N PHE A 66 6.37 -11.11 7.94
CA PHE A 66 7.73 -10.74 7.51
C PHE A 66 7.78 -9.35 6.87
N LEU A 67 6.84 -9.00 5.98
CA LEU A 67 6.74 -7.65 5.41
C LEU A 67 6.40 -6.61 6.49
N GLU A 68 5.52 -6.95 7.43
CA GLU A 68 5.18 -6.11 8.59
C GLU A 68 6.41 -5.77 9.42
N GLN A 69 7.23 -6.79 9.74
CA GLN A 69 8.47 -6.61 10.47
C GLN A 69 9.43 -5.69 9.71
N LEU A 70 9.71 -5.99 8.43
CA LEU A 70 10.63 -5.19 7.62
C LEU A 70 10.21 -3.74 7.51
N PHE A 71 8.93 -3.49 7.23
CA PHE A 71 8.40 -2.12 7.11
C PHE A 71 8.50 -1.38 8.43
N SER A 72 8.10 -2.02 9.54
CA SER A 72 8.16 -1.41 10.88
C SER A 72 9.60 -1.09 11.30
N GLU A 73 10.56 -1.97 11.01
CA GLU A 73 11.98 -1.71 11.26
C GLU A 73 12.49 -0.50 10.48
N ARG A 74 12.17 -0.38 9.19
CA ARG A 74 12.61 0.76 8.37
C ARG A 74 11.93 2.06 8.78
N PHE A 75 10.65 1.99 9.10
CA PHE A 75 9.90 3.14 9.60
C PHE A 75 10.44 3.61 10.96
N ALA A 76 10.78 2.70 11.87
CA ALA A 76 11.41 3.03 13.14
C ALA A 76 12.79 3.68 12.93
N ARG A 77 13.62 3.16 12.01
CA ARG A 77 14.92 3.76 11.65
C ARG A 77 14.76 5.19 11.15
N LEU A 78 13.82 5.45 10.24
CA LEU A 78 13.53 6.82 9.78
C LEU A 78 13.14 7.74 10.94
N SER A 79 12.31 7.25 11.87
CA SER A 79 11.85 8.05 13.01
C SER A 79 12.98 8.40 14.00
N GLN A 80 14.01 7.55 14.09
CA GLN A 80 15.19 7.74 14.91
C GLN A 80 16.24 8.64 14.22
N GLN A 81 16.26 8.66 12.89
CA GLN A 81 17.14 9.50 12.06
C GLN A 81 16.66 10.97 11.95
N ARG A 82 15.92 11.47 12.95
CA ARG A 82 15.51 12.89 12.99
C ARG A 82 16.70 13.83 13.16
N ASP A 83 17.79 13.36 13.77
CA ASP A 83 19.04 14.10 13.86
C ASP A 83 19.73 14.21 12.49
N VAL A 84 20.37 15.36 12.25
CA VAL A 84 20.89 15.79 10.94
C VAL A 84 22.06 14.91 10.44
N GLU A 85 22.69 14.13 11.32
CA GLU A 85 23.91 13.37 10.99
C GLU A 85 23.69 12.08 10.17
N ASN A 86 22.46 11.55 10.11
CA ASN A 86 22.19 10.32 9.35
C ASN A 86 21.37 10.59 8.09
N ASP A 87 21.95 10.24 6.94
CA ASP A 87 21.32 10.29 5.63
C ASP A 87 20.23 9.19 5.50
N PRO A 88 18.96 9.55 5.29
CA PRO A 88 17.86 8.58 5.19
C PRO A 88 17.80 7.86 3.83
N THR A 89 18.61 8.24 2.84
CA THR A 89 18.45 7.82 1.43
C THR A 89 18.34 6.31 1.26
N ARG A 90 19.24 5.53 1.88
CA ARG A 90 19.17 4.06 1.85
C ARG A 90 17.86 3.50 2.39
N THR A 91 17.40 4.03 3.52
CA THR A 91 16.15 3.58 4.15
C THR A 91 14.93 3.97 3.33
N LEU A 92 14.97 5.12 2.66
CA LEU A 92 13.91 5.55 1.73
C LEU A 92 13.84 4.65 0.49
N GLU A 93 14.98 4.25 -0.05
CA GLU A 93 15.07 3.30 -1.18
C GLU A 93 14.53 1.91 -0.79
N GLU A 94 14.87 1.41 0.39
CA GLU A 94 14.30 0.17 0.92
C GLU A 94 12.77 0.29 1.10
N LEU A 95 12.29 1.41 1.66
CA LEU A 95 10.86 1.66 1.85
C LEU A 95 10.11 1.76 0.52
N TYR A 96 10.69 2.38 -0.50
CA TYR A 96 10.13 2.43 -1.84
C TYR A 96 9.82 1.02 -2.35
N TRP A 97 10.79 0.10 -2.28
CA TRP A 97 10.57 -1.29 -2.72
C TRP A 97 9.58 -2.04 -1.84
N LEU A 98 9.63 -1.85 -0.51
CA LEU A 98 8.66 -2.45 0.40
C LEU A 98 7.23 -2.00 0.08
N LEU A 99 7.01 -0.72 -0.24
CA LEU A 99 5.70 -0.20 -0.64
C LEU A 99 5.20 -0.88 -1.91
N LEU A 100 6.06 -1.01 -2.93
CA LEU A 100 5.69 -1.65 -4.20
C LEU A 100 5.32 -3.12 -4.03
N ILE A 101 6.18 -3.89 -3.35
CA ILE A 101 5.96 -5.32 -3.11
C ILE A 101 4.71 -5.50 -2.25
N THR A 102 4.61 -4.78 -1.13
CA THR A 102 3.48 -4.93 -0.21
C THR A 102 2.16 -4.53 -0.86
N SER A 103 2.14 -3.48 -1.69
CA SER A 103 0.95 -3.08 -2.44
C SER A 103 0.39 -4.24 -3.26
N HIS A 104 1.25 -4.95 -4.01
CA HIS A 104 0.82 -6.08 -4.83
C HIS A 104 0.45 -7.28 -3.98
N VAL A 105 1.17 -7.53 -2.88
CA VAL A 105 0.83 -8.63 -1.98
C VAL A 105 -0.55 -8.44 -1.35
N LEU A 106 -0.88 -7.22 -0.93
CA LEU A 106 -2.14 -6.89 -0.24
C LEU A 106 -3.35 -6.66 -1.17
N THR A 107 -3.15 -6.41 -2.47
CA THR A 107 -4.24 -6.04 -3.37
C THR A 107 -4.14 -6.73 -4.72
N ASP A 108 -5.27 -7.13 -5.30
CA ASP A 108 -5.29 -7.63 -6.67
C ASP A 108 -5.10 -6.53 -7.70
N SER A 109 -4.72 -6.93 -8.92
CA SER A 109 -4.65 -6.06 -10.10
C SER A 109 -5.92 -6.24 -10.93
N GLY A 110 -6.44 -5.16 -11.50
CA GLY A 110 -7.65 -5.19 -12.33
C GLY A 110 -8.05 -3.79 -12.76
N GLU A 111 -7.67 -3.40 -13.98
CA GLU A 111 -8.17 -2.16 -14.57
C GLU A 111 -9.64 -2.32 -14.96
N GLY A 112 -10.48 -1.34 -14.60
CA GLY A 112 -11.90 -1.34 -14.93
C GLY A 112 -12.79 -2.23 -14.05
N GLU A 113 -12.22 -3.12 -13.24
CA GLU A 113 -12.97 -4.03 -12.37
C GLU A 113 -13.07 -3.55 -10.91
N THR A 114 -13.95 -4.20 -10.16
CA THR A 114 -14.04 -4.02 -8.71
C THR A 114 -12.97 -4.88 -8.06
N LEU A 115 -11.92 -4.26 -7.52
CA LEU A 115 -10.90 -5.00 -6.78
C LEU A 115 -11.50 -5.62 -5.51
N LEU A 116 -11.14 -6.87 -5.28
CA LEU A 116 -11.49 -7.65 -4.10
C LEU A 116 -10.24 -7.93 -3.27
N ILE A 117 -10.44 -8.23 -1.99
CA ILE A 117 -9.36 -8.67 -1.12
C ILE A 117 -8.87 -10.04 -1.63
N PRO A 118 -7.56 -10.27 -1.82
CA PRO A 118 -7.06 -11.56 -2.30
C PRO A 118 -7.52 -12.73 -1.41
N GLU A 119 -7.97 -13.83 -2.03
CA GLU A 119 -8.56 -14.97 -1.32
C GLU A 119 -7.63 -15.56 -0.26
N ALA A 120 -6.33 -15.61 -0.54
CA ALA A 120 -5.31 -16.10 0.39
C ALA A 120 -5.27 -15.30 1.70
N LEU A 121 -5.54 -13.99 1.65
CA LEU A 121 -5.57 -13.13 2.84
C LEU A 121 -6.87 -13.32 3.63
N GLN A 122 -7.99 -13.53 2.93
CA GLN A 122 -9.28 -13.81 3.55
C GLN A 122 -9.33 -15.19 4.23
N ALA A 123 -8.69 -16.19 3.61
CA ALA A 123 -8.65 -17.57 4.11
C ALA A 123 -7.55 -17.78 5.16
N GLY A 124 -6.49 -16.96 5.14
CA GLY A 124 -5.39 -16.98 6.10
C GLY A 124 -5.78 -16.45 7.49
N PHE A 125 -4.87 -16.57 8.45
CA PHE A 125 -4.97 -15.95 9.79
C PHE A 125 -6.21 -16.34 10.62
N THR A 126 -6.73 -17.56 10.46
CA THR A 126 -7.94 -18.03 11.18
C THR A 126 -7.85 -18.00 12.71
N ASN A 127 -6.62 -17.99 13.26
CA ASN A 127 -6.38 -17.93 14.70
C ASN A 127 -6.39 -16.50 15.27
N VAL A 128 -6.46 -15.46 14.43
CA VAL A 128 -6.46 -14.07 14.87
C VAL A 128 -7.88 -13.65 15.25
N VAL A 129 -8.06 -13.28 16.52
CA VAL A 129 -9.37 -12.86 17.05
C VAL A 129 -9.53 -11.34 16.98
N GLU A 130 -8.49 -10.58 17.30
CA GLU A 130 -8.51 -9.13 17.37
C GLU A 130 -8.04 -8.48 16.07
N VAL A 131 -8.78 -7.47 15.59
CA VAL A 131 -8.42 -6.68 14.38
C VAL A 131 -7.02 -6.09 14.49
N ALA A 132 -6.64 -5.59 15.67
CA ALA A 132 -5.34 -4.97 15.91
C ALA A 132 -4.15 -5.94 15.84
N GLN A 133 -4.42 -7.25 15.89
CA GLN A 133 -3.40 -8.30 15.78
C GLN A 133 -3.33 -8.91 14.37
N HIS A 134 -4.22 -8.49 13.47
CA HIS A 134 -4.26 -9.04 12.12
C HIS A 134 -3.11 -8.45 11.27
N PRO A 135 -2.16 -9.27 10.79
CA PRO A 135 -0.93 -8.75 10.13
C PRO A 135 -1.21 -7.85 8.92
N VAL A 136 -2.21 -8.19 8.10
CA VAL A 136 -2.64 -7.34 6.98
C VAL A 136 -3.15 -5.97 7.44
N VAL A 137 -3.87 -5.92 8.57
CA VAL A 137 -4.43 -4.67 9.10
C VAL A 137 -3.32 -3.83 9.70
N THR A 138 -2.43 -4.42 10.50
CA THR A 138 -1.29 -3.74 11.10
C THR A 138 -0.34 -3.18 10.04
N LEU A 139 -0.01 -3.98 9.02
CA LEU A 139 0.82 -3.53 7.90
C LEU A 139 0.14 -2.41 7.09
N SER A 140 -1.16 -2.54 6.80
CA SER A 140 -1.93 -1.49 6.11
C SER A 140 -1.86 -0.17 6.86
N TRP A 141 -2.15 -0.18 8.16
CA TRP A 141 -2.11 1.05 8.98
C TRP A 141 -0.70 1.60 9.14
N SER A 142 0.32 0.75 9.24
CA SER A 142 1.72 1.19 9.28
C SER A 142 2.08 1.98 8.02
N ILE A 143 1.70 1.48 6.84
CA ILE A 143 1.93 2.18 5.57
C ILE A 143 1.12 3.47 5.48
N ILE A 144 -0.18 3.44 5.83
CA ILE A 144 -1.02 4.65 5.80
C ILE A 144 -0.47 5.73 6.74
N ASN A 145 -0.02 5.35 7.93
CA ASN A 145 0.59 6.27 8.89
C ASN A 145 1.92 6.84 8.40
N PHE A 146 2.74 6.04 7.71
CA PHE A 146 3.92 6.54 7.00
C PHE A 146 3.53 7.55 5.92
N SER A 147 2.61 7.18 5.02
CA SER A 147 2.14 8.04 3.93
C SER A 147 1.58 9.38 4.43
N ARG A 148 0.89 9.38 5.57
CA ARG A 148 0.33 10.60 6.18
C ARG A 148 1.38 11.67 6.51
N GLN A 149 2.63 11.27 6.74
CA GLN A 149 3.70 12.21 7.05
C GLN A 149 4.03 13.17 5.90
N CYS A 150 3.67 12.85 4.65
CA CYS A 150 3.88 13.74 3.52
C CYS A 150 3.06 15.05 3.61
N LEU A 151 2.04 15.11 4.46
CA LEU A 151 1.27 16.33 4.67
C LEU A 151 2.06 17.39 5.44
N ASP A 152 3.01 16.98 6.29
CA ASP A 152 3.92 17.90 6.97
C ASP A 152 4.97 18.43 5.98
N PRO A 153 5.07 19.75 5.72
CA PRO A 153 6.00 20.28 4.73
C PRO A 153 7.48 20.02 5.05
N GLY A 154 7.85 19.98 6.33
CA GLY A 154 9.23 19.74 6.76
C GLY A 154 9.63 18.28 6.55
N ILE A 155 8.75 17.34 6.90
CA ILE A 155 8.96 15.92 6.64
C ILE A 155 8.91 15.62 5.14
N ARG A 156 7.96 16.21 4.42
CA ARG A 156 7.81 16.07 2.96
C ARG A 156 9.10 16.42 2.22
N GLY A 157 9.67 17.60 2.51
CA GLY A 157 10.90 18.05 1.87
C GLY A 157 12.12 17.18 2.16
N ARG A 158 12.12 16.41 3.27
CA ARG A 158 13.23 15.54 3.65
C ARG A 158 13.11 14.11 3.14
N TYR A 159 11.89 13.56 3.11
CA TYR A 159 11.69 12.12 2.87
C TYR A 159 10.92 11.79 1.59
N PHE A 160 9.99 12.64 1.16
CA PHE A 160 9.06 12.32 0.08
C PHE A 160 9.54 12.90 -1.25
N SER A 161 10.50 12.23 -1.87
CA SER A 161 10.89 12.49 -3.26
C SER A 161 9.72 12.19 -4.23
N PRO A 162 9.72 12.72 -5.47
CA PRO A 162 8.70 12.39 -6.47
C PRO A 162 8.49 10.88 -6.62
N ARG A 163 9.58 10.12 -6.74
CA ARG A 163 9.56 8.66 -6.88
C ARG A 163 8.96 7.94 -5.66
N LEU A 164 9.28 8.38 -4.45
CA LEU A 164 8.66 7.81 -3.25
C LEU A 164 7.17 8.15 -3.18
N MET A 165 6.80 9.37 -3.60
CA MET A 165 5.41 9.79 -3.69
C MET A 165 4.62 8.95 -4.70
N GLU A 166 5.23 8.56 -5.82
CA GLU A 166 4.61 7.63 -6.78
C GLU A 166 4.25 6.29 -6.13
N ALA A 167 5.19 5.69 -5.39
CA ALA A 167 4.95 4.42 -4.69
C ALA A 167 3.85 4.55 -3.62
N VAL A 168 3.81 5.67 -2.90
CA VAL A 168 2.77 5.97 -1.90
C VAL A 168 1.39 6.11 -2.56
N ILE A 169 1.28 6.90 -3.62
CA ILE A 169 0.01 7.09 -4.34
C ILE A 169 -0.44 5.79 -5.00
N TRP A 170 0.49 5.03 -5.56
CA TRP A 170 0.21 3.71 -6.13
C TRP A 170 -0.39 2.77 -5.10
N PHE A 171 0.24 2.66 -3.92
CA PHE A 171 -0.27 1.86 -2.81
C PHE A 171 -1.68 2.31 -2.41
N LEU A 172 -1.87 3.61 -2.18
CA LEU A 172 -3.15 4.14 -1.70
C LEU A 172 -4.28 3.96 -2.70
N ALA A 173 -4.01 4.12 -4.00
CA ALA A 173 -5.02 3.91 -5.05
C ALA A 173 -5.55 2.47 -5.03
N ARG A 174 -4.63 1.49 -4.89
CA ARG A 174 -5.00 0.07 -4.84
C ARG A 174 -5.64 -0.30 -3.51
N TRP A 175 -5.14 0.26 -2.41
CA TRP A 175 -5.67 0.02 -1.08
C TRP A 175 -7.11 0.55 -0.95
N VAL A 176 -7.36 1.80 -1.34
CA VAL A 176 -8.71 2.41 -1.35
C VAL A 176 -9.66 1.57 -2.20
N ALA A 177 -9.23 1.17 -3.40
CA ALA A 177 -10.06 0.37 -4.29
C ALA A 177 -10.43 -1.01 -3.73
N THR A 178 -9.60 -1.57 -2.83
CA THR A 178 -9.71 -2.95 -2.30
C THR A 178 -10.33 -3.03 -0.91
N TYR A 179 -10.04 -2.08 -0.02
CA TYR A 179 -10.41 -2.14 1.40
C TYR A 179 -11.48 -1.13 1.82
N LEU A 180 -11.71 -0.05 1.04
CA LEU A 180 -12.86 0.85 1.25
C LEU A 180 -14.11 0.41 0.47
N VAL A 181 -14.27 -0.90 0.29
CA VAL A 181 -15.45 -1.50 -0.34
C VAL A 181 -16.60 -1.50 0.66
N PRO A 182 -17.82 -1.04 0.30
CA PRO A 182 -18.97 -1.11 1.19
C PRO A 182 -19.33 -2.55 1.53
N LEU A 183 -19.66 -2.78 2.81
CA LEU A 183 -20.03 -4.07 3.40
C LEU A 183 -21.16 -4.81 2.65
N ASP A 184 -22.04 -4.11 1.94
CA ASP A 184 -23.18 -4.72 1.25
C ASP A 184 -22.79 -5.60 0.05
N VAL A 185 -21.66 -5.33 -0.61
CA VAL A 185 -21.11 -6.24 -1.65
C VAL A 185 -20.55 -7.52 -1.01
N SER A 186 -20.01 -7.42 0.21
CA SER A 186 -19.48 -8.57 0.94
C SER A 186 -20.58 -9.52 1.44
N ARG A 187 -21.79 -9.00 1.71
CA ARG A 187 -22.95 -9.79 2.16
C ARG A 187 -23.55 -10.69 1.09
N GLU A 188 -23.54 -10.28 -0.19
CA GLU A 188 -24.06 -11.13 -1.28
C GLU A 188 -23.20 -12.39 -1.48
N ILE A 189 -21.89 -12.27 -1.26
CA ILE A 189 -20.92 -13.37 -1.36
C ILE A 189 -21.01 -14.33 -0.14
N ASP A 190 -21.51 -13.87 1.01
CA ASP A 190 -21.63 -14.68 2.24
C ASP A 190 -22.73 -15.76 2.16
N SER A 191 -23.57 -15.75 1.12
CA SER A 191 -24.63 -16.75 0.93
C SER A 191 -24.13 -18.14 0.47
N VAL A 192 -22.85 -18.27 0.09
CA VAL A 192 -22.28 -19.50 -0.50
C VAL A 192 -20.90 -19.86 0.09
N GLY A 193 -20.78 -20.21 1.39
CA GLY A 193 -19.52 -20.83 1.84
C GLY A 193 -19.19 -20.93 3.35
N ARG A 194 -18.90 -22.18 3.77
CA ARG A 194 -18.15 -22.70 4.94
C ARG A 194 -17.84 -21.76 6.13
N HIS A 195 -18.35 -22.13 7.31
CA HIS A 195 -18.32 -21.36 8.57
C HIS A 195 -16.95 -21.08 9.22
N GLY A 196 -15.84 -21.68 8.77
CA GLY A 196 -14.52 -21.51 9.41
C GLY A 196 -13.68 -20.34 8.88
N SER A 197 -13.78 -20.00 7.59
CA SER A 197 -13.03 -18.90 6.95
C SER A 197 -13.72 -17.53 7.09
N GLN A 198 -14.85 -17.47 7.80
CA GLN A 198 -15.68 -16.27 7.86
C GLN A 198 -15.12 -15.20 8.79
N HIS A 199 -14.32 -15.53 9.81
CA HIS A 199 -13.87 -14.54 10.80
C HIS A 199 -12.83 -13.58 10.23
N SER A 200 -11.69 -14.09 9.75
CA SER A 200 -10.62 -13.29 9.10
C SER A 200 -11.18 -12.43 7.96
N ARG A 201 -11.98 -13.03 7.07
CA ARG A 201 -12.72 -12.33 6.02
C ARG A 201 -13.61 -11.20 6.54
N LYS A 202 -14.38 -11.41 7.61
CA LYS A 202 -15.24 -10.35 8.20
C LYS A 202 -14.40 -9.21 8.74
N LEU A 203 -13.32 -9.51 9.47
CA LEU A 203 -12.40 -8.49 10.00
C LEU A 203 -11.80 -7.65 8.86
N LEU A 204 -11.30 -8.29 7.81
CA LEU A 204 -10.72 -7.60 6.65
C LEU A 204 -11.72 -6.76 5.85
N ASN A 205 -13.01 -7.09 5.90
CA ASN A 205 -14.05 -6.31 5.23
C ASN A 205 -14.56 -5.13 6.06
N SER A 206 -14.42 -5.15 7.40
CA SER A 206 -14.93 -4.08 8.27
C SER A 206 -13.87 -3.13 8.79
N PHE A 207 -12.61 -3.56 8.94
CA PHE A 207 -11.62 -2.81 9.72
C PHE A 207 -11.38 -1.38 9.24
N ALA A 208 -11.52 -1.15 7.93
CA ALA A 208 -11.35 0.18 7.37
C ALA A 208 -12.52 1.10 7.72
N TRP A 209 -13.73 0.58 7.91
CA TRP A 209 -14.92 1.37 8.27
C TRP A 209 -15.16 1.42 9.77
N ASP A 210 -14.58 0.50 10.54
CA ASP A 210 -14.64 0.51 11.99
C ASP A 210 -13.99 1.80 12.55
N ASN A 211 -14.63 2.42 13.55
CA ASN A 211 -14.15 3.65 14.21
C ASN A 211 -13.86 4.84 13.28
N ASN A 212 -14.61 4.99 12.18
CA ASN A 212 -14.50 6.08 11.20
C ASN A 212 -13.12 6.19 10.52
N GLN A 213 -12.28 5.15 10.57
CA GLN A 213 -10.94 5.21 9.99
C GLN A 213 -10.96 5.43 8.47
N GLY A 214 -11.97 4.90 7.78
CA GLY A 214 -12.11 4.97 6.33
C GLY A 214 -12.43 6.38 5.86
N GLU A 215 -13.22 7.12 6.65
CA GLU A 215 -13.48 8.54 6.40
C GLU A 215 -12.18 9.36 6.55
N LEU A 216 -11.39 9.06 7.59
CA LEU A 216 -10.08 9.71 7.79
C LEU A 216 -9.10 9.40 6.65
N VAL A 217 -9.12 8.17 6.12
CA VAL A 217 -8.30 7.80 4.96
C VAL A 217 -8.75 8.54 3.71
N LEU A 218 -10.07 8.68 3.47
CA LEU A 218 -10.58 9.43 2.32
C LEU A 218 -10.17 10.91 2.37
N ASP A 219 -10.28 11.55 3.54
CA ASP A 219 -9.84 12.93 3.72
C ASP A 219 -8.33 13.10 3.50
N PHE A 220 -7.54 12.21 4.11
CA PHE A 220 -6.10 12.15 3.89
C PHE A 220 -5.73 11.96 2.40
N VAL A 221 -6.41 11.08 1.68
CA VAL A 221 -6.18 10.82 0.25
C VAL A 221 -6.46 12.04 -0.62
N VAL A 222 -7.50 12.81 -0.31
CA VAL A 222 -7.80 14.07 -1.01
C VAL A 222 -6.72 15.11 -0.74
N LEU A 223 -6.34 15.31 0.52
CA LEU A 223 -5.25 16.24 0.88
C LEU A 223 -3.93 15.85 0.21
N MET A 224 -3.62 14.57 0.18
CA MET A 224 -2.41 14.06 -0.44
C MET A 224 -2.42 14.24 -1.96
N SER A 225 -3.59 14.09 -2.59
CA SER A 225 -3.77 14.38 -4.02
C SER A 225 -3.52 15.86 -4.32
N MET A 226 -3.99 16.77 -3.46
CA MET A 226 -3.66 18.19 -3.57
C MET A 226 -2.16 18.43 -3.45
N VAL A 227 -1.48 17.80 -2.49
CA VAL A 227 -0.02 17.89 -2.33
C VAL A 227 0.71 17.41 -3.59
N ALA A 228 0.31 16.26 -4.14
CA ALA A 228 0.90 15.70 -5.35
C ALA A 228 0.77 16.65 -6.56
N LEU A 229 -0.42 17.24 -6.74
CA LEU A 229 -0.71 18.14 -7.87
C LEU A 229 -0.06 19.52 -7.74
N THR A 230 0.13 20.02 -6.52
CA THR A 230 0.64 21.39 -6.29
C THR A 230 2.13 21.46 -6.03
N THR A 231 2.72 20.45 -5.39
CA THR A 231 4.14 20.48 -4.94
C THR A 231 5.08 19.87 -5.98
N TYR A 232 4.65 18.85 -6.72
CA TYR A 232 5.51 18.08 -7.63
C TYR A 232 5.26 18.45 -9.10
N GLN A 233 5.36 19.74 -9.41
CA GLN A 233 5.10 20.25 -10.77
C GLN A 233 6.12 19.68 -11.77
N GLY A 234 5.62 19.18 -12.90
CA GLY A 234 6.43 18.58 -13.97
C GLY A 234 6.51 17.05 -13.90
N GLU A 235 6.11 16.44 -12.79
CA GLU A 235 6.07 14.99 -12.60
C GLU A 235 4.79 14.40 -13.20
N ILE A 236 4.75 14.26 -14.53
CA ILE A 236 3.54 13.88 -15.28
C ILE A 236 2.99 12.51 -14.84
N GLU A 237 3.86 11.52 -14.61
CA GLU A 237 3.43 10.19 -14.17
C GLU A 237 2.76 10.27 -12.78
N LEU A 238 3.41 10.94 -11.82
CA LEU A 238 2.85 11.16 -10.49
C LEU A 238 1.51 11.91 -10.53
N GLN A 239 1.44 13.01 -11.27
CA GLN A 239 0.27 13.89 -11.28
C GLN A 239 -0.88 13.33 -12.12
N GLN A 240 -0.62 13.01 -13.38
CA GLN A 240 -1.67 12.64 -14.32
C GLN A 240 -2.03 11.16 -14.20
N THR A 241 -1.03 10.26 -14.30
CA THR A 241 -1.26 8.81 -14.30
C THR A 241 -1.69 8.35 -12.91
N LEU A 242 -0.91 8.65 -11.87
CA LEU A 242 -1.14 8.08 -10.55
C LEU A 242 -2.20 8.84 -9.75
N THR A 243 -2.06 10.15 -9.61
CA THR A 243 -2.98 10.92 -8.76
C THR A 243 -4.36 11.03 -9.40
N CYS A 244 -4.45 11.52 -10.64
CA CYS A 244 -5.73 11.74 -11.29
C CYS A 244 -6.39 10.44 -11.77
N GLN A 245 -5.69 9.61 -12.55
CA GLN A 245 -6.30 8.45 -13.21
C GLN A 245 -6.40 7.20 -12.33
N LYS A 246 -5.56 7.04 -11.30
CA LYS A 246 -5.62 5.88 -10.39
C LYS A 246 -6.26 6.25 -9.05
N LEU A 247 -5.65 7.16 -8.28
CA LEU A 247 -6.07 7.45 -6.90
C LEU A 247 -7.44 8.14 -6.85
N LEU A 248 -7.58 9.32 -7.46
CA LEU A 248 -8.85 10.05 -7.46
C LEU A 248 -9.96 9.24 -8.16
N ALA A 249 -9.63 8.57 -9.26
CA ALA A 249 -10.56 7.66 -9.93
C ALA A 249 -11.06 6.54 -9.01
N SER A 250 -10.18 5.95 -8.18
CA SER A 250 -10.57 4.90 -7.21
C SER A 250 -11.54 5.41 -6.15
N VAL A 251 -11.34 6.65 -5.70
CA VAL A 251 -12.17 7.31 -4.68
C VAL A 251 -13.57 7.60 -5.23
N VAL A 252 -13.69 8.10 -6.45
CA VAL A 252 -14.98 8.50 -7.05
C VAL A 252 -15.70 7.37 -7.78
N ARG A 253 -15.05 6.23 -8.04
CA ARG A 253 -15.65 5.08 -8.74
C ARG A 253 -16.89 4.55 -8.04
N ARG A 254 -16.91 4.56 -6.70
CA ARG A 254 -18.01 3.99 -5.91
C ARG A 254 -18.89 5.09 -5.34
N LYS A 255 -20.20 4.91 -5.46
CA LYS A 255 -21.20 5.87 -4.98
C LYS A 255 -21.06 6.19 -3.48
N HIS A 256 -20.76 5.18 -2.67
CA HIS A 256 -20.59 5.33 -1.23
C HIS A 256 -19.42 6.26 -0.90
N THR A 257 -18.19 5.92 -1.32
CA THR A 257 -17.00 6.74 -1.08
C THR A 257 -17.14 8.13 -1.67
N CYS A 258 -17.71 8.24 -2.88
CA CYS A 258 -18.00 9.53 -3.51
C CYS A 258 -18.94 10.41 -2.67
N ALA A 259 -20.01 9.84 -2.10
CA ALA A 259 -20.97 10.58 -1.27
C ALA A 259 -20.34 11.18 0.00
N TYR A 260 -19.31 10.54 0.57
CA TYR A 260 -18.53 11.11 1.67
C TYR A 260 -17.56 12.18 1.17
N VAL A 261 -16.80 11.86 0.14
CA VAL A 261 -15.73 12.74 -0.38
C VAL A 261 -16.27 14.10 -0.78
N VAL A 262 -17.43 14.16 -1.44
CA VAL A 262 -18.03 15.45 -1.85
C VAL A 262 -18.47 16.33 -0.67
N GLN A 263 -18.58 15.77 0.53
CA GLN A 263 -18.92 16.51 1.74
C GLN A 263 -17.68 17.06 2.46
N LEU A 264 -16.48 16.57 2.13
CA LEU A 264 -15.24 17.01 2.76
C LEU A 264 -14.86 18.42 2.31
N ASP A 265 -14.38 19.24 3.23
CA ASP A 265 -13.86 20.56 2.91
C ASP A 265 -12.57 20.46 2.07
N SER A 266 -11.74 19.46 2.34
CA SER A 266 -10.54 19.15 1.54
C SER A 266 -10.85 18.91 0.06
N TRP A 267 -12.00 18.29 -0.24
CA TRP A 267 -12.46 18.09 -1.61
C TRP A 267 -12.89 19.40 -2.27
N ARG A 268 -13.60 20.25 -1.54
CA ARG A 268 -13.97 21.58 -2.04
C ARG A 268 -12.75 22.42 -2.34
N ASP A 269 -11.74 22.37 -1.48
CA ASP A 269 -10.48 23.09 -1.71
C ASP A 269 -9.74 22.52 -2.93
N LEU A 270 -9.71 21.20 -3.12
CA LEU A 270 -9.13 20.56 -4.30
C LEU A 270 -9.80 21.02 -5.60
N THR A 271 -11.13 21.19 -5.60
CA THR A 271 -11.85 21.68 -6.79
C THR A 271 -11.63 23.17 -7.09
N ARG A 272 -11.07 23.93 -6.14
CA ARG A 272 -10.81 25.37 -6.27
C ARG A 272 -9.34 25.69 -6.58
N ALA A 273 -8.44 24.76 -6.32
CA ALA A 273 -7.01 24.84 -6.61
C ALA A 273 -6.74 24.69 -8.11
#